data_AF-A0A1V4QW64-F1
#
_entry.id   AF-A0A1V4QW64-F1
#
_cell.length_a   1.000
_cell.length_b   1.000
_cell.length_c   1.000
_cell.angle_alpha   90.00
_cell.angle_beta   90.00
_cell.angle_gamma   90.00
#
_symmetry.space_group_name_H-M   'P 1'
#
loop_
_entity.id
_entity.type
_entity.pdbx_description
1 polymer ?
#
loop_
_entity_poly.entity_id
_entity_poly.type
_entity_poly.pdbx_seq_one_letter_code
_entity_poly.pdbx_strand_id
1 'polypeptide(L)'
;MTDPEEGWVYGFHSFFDRKWKRTPYKVNDVEVASIGAQLTAVLSFLRLYHQTGNTIYLERGKALGDKVCRCGWDAQRGGWYDLVEKTSPYRPVASPTISWWIQIYGSFLQLQLYHLTQEEQYLDRFRKGELFYDRYFVDHEYGGVFGSVSPDGSLIGDGRKAAPWQTSYHEIEHGLLNYLYLNLYVNKQPAVLHFKLNGPGKHFVSLVDDPSVRIAGVRINGQPWADFDAQERSVTMPDGKGLKVEVTLAP
;
A
#
# COMPACT_ATOMS: atom_id res chain seq x y z
N MET A 1 -2.72 2.90 -18.72
CA MET A 1 -2.66 3.99 -19.71
C MET A 1 -2.54 5.30 -18.94
N THR A 2 -1.72 6.23 -19.40
CA THR A 2 -1.50 7.51 -18.70
C THR A 2 -2.17 8.62 -19.49
N ASP A 3 -2.73 9.58 -18.76
CA ASP A 3 -3.20 10.84 -19.32
C ASP A 3 -2.02 11.63 -19.90
N PRO A 4 -2.03 11.94 -21.21
CA PRO A 4 -0.94 12.69 -21.82
C PRO A 4 -0.88 14.15 -21.37
N GLU A 5 -1.97 14.73 -20.85
CA GLU A 5 -2.02 16.14 -20.46
C GLU A 5 -1.59 16.32 -19.01
N GLU A 6 -2.21 15.59 -18.09
CA GLU A 6 -1.98 15.76 -16.65
C GLU A 6 -1.03 14.71 -16.06
N GLY A 7 -0.72 13.63 -16.79
CA GLY A 7 0.15 12.56 -16.27
C GLY A 7 -0.51 11.63 -15.24
N TRP A 8 -1.83 11.73 -15.03
CA TRP A 8 -2.57 10.78 -14.20
C TRP A 8 -2.59 9.39 -14.83
N VAL A 9 -2.54 8.33 -14.02
CA VAL A 9 -2.81 6.98 -14.50
C VAL A 9 -4.33 6.79 -14.57
N TYR A 10 -4.83 6.44 -15.74
CA TYR A 10 -6.22 6.02 -15.89
C TYR A 10 -6.42 4.67 -15.19
N GLY A 11 -7.19 4.68 -14.10
CA GLY A 11 -7.43 3.54 -13.23
C GLY A 11 -8.87 3.51 -12.73
N PHE A 12 -9.09 3.19 -11.46
CA PHE A 12 -10.42 3.17 -10.84
C PHE A 12 -11.20 4.47 -11.13
N HIS A 13 -12.49 4.32 -11.49
CA HIS A 13 -13.40 5.27 -12.12
C HIS A 13 -13.16 5.64 -13.60
N SER A 14 -12.01 5.32 -14.23
CA SER A 14 -11.82 5.51 -15.68
C SER A 14 -12.43 4.35 -16.47
N PHE A 15 -13.46 4.62 -17.28
CA PHE A 15 -14.11 3.61 -18.11
C PHE A 15 -13.54 3.61 -19.53
N PHE A 16 -13.39 2.42 -20.11
CA PHE A 16 -12.96 2.23 -21.49
C PHE A 16 -13.92 1.30 -22.21
N ASP A 17 -14.27 1.63 -23.45
CA ASP A 17 -15.01 0.71 -24.32
C ASP A 17 -14.11 -0.38 -24.91
N ARG A 18 -14.69 -1.32 -25.67
CA ARG A 18 -13.94 -2.42 -26.31
C ARG A 18 -12.87 -1.96 -27.30
N LYS A 19 -12.89 -0.69 -27.73
CA LYS A 19 -11.91 -0.08 -28.64
C LYS A 19 -10.90 0.79 -27.88
N TRP A 20 -10.85 0.68 -26.54
CA TRP A 20 -10.02 1.50 -25.68
C TRP A 20 -10.33 3.00 -25.76
N LYS A 21 -11.55 3.38 -26.16
CA LYS A 21 -11.99 4.76 -26.06
C LYS A 21 -12.39 5.06 -24.62
N ARG A 22 -11.74 6.06 -24.02
CA ARG A 22 -11.99 6.48 -22.64
C ARG A 22 -13.29 7.26 -22.53
N THR A 23 -14.07 6.97 -21.49
CA THR A 23 -15.16 7.82 -20.99
C THR A 23 -14.71 8.50 -19.69
N PRO A 24 -14.65 9.84 -19.64
CA PRO A 24 -14.31 10.58 -18.43
C PRO A 24 -15.28 10.27 -17.28
N TYR A 25 -14.76 10.20 -16.05
CA TYR A 25 -15.60 10.18 -14.85
C TYR A 25 -15.73 11.57 -14.28
N LYS A 26 -16.96 11.97 -14.01
CA LYS A 26 -17.29 13.34 -13.60
C LYS A 26 -18.11 13.34 -12.33
N VAL A 27 -17.83 14.32 -11.47
CA VAL A 27 -18.64 14.67 -10.30
C VAL A 27 -19.08 16.11 -10.49
N ASN A 28 -20.39 16.36 -10.52
CA ASN A 28 -20.96 17.69 -10.81
C ASN A 28 -20.37 18.33 -12.09
N ASP A 29 -20.38 17.56 -13.19
CA ASP A 29 -19.84 17.94 -14.51
C ASP A 29 -18.33 18.22 -14.62
N VAL A 30 -17.59 18.15 -13.51
CA VAL A 30 -16.13 18.29 -13.48
C VAL A 30 -15.47 16.92 -13.55
N GLU A 31 -14.48 16.76 -14.42
CA GLU A 31 -13.70 15.52 -14.48
C GLU A 31 -12.77 15.39 -13.26
N VAL A 32 -12.71 14.19 -12.69
CA VAL A 32 -11.97 13.92 -11.45
C VAL A 32 -10.95 12.79 -11.62
N ALA A 33 -9.91 12.82 -10.79
CA ALA A 33 -8.93 11.75 -10.65
C ALA A 33 -9.14 11.02 -9.31
N SER A 34 -9.07 9.69 -9.34
CA SER A 34 -9.09 8.86 -8.13
C SER A 34 -7.70 8.77 -7.52
N ILE A 35 -7.55 9.28 -6.29
CA ILE A 35 -6.28 9.23 -5.55
C ILE A 35 -5.90 7.78 -5.23
N GLY A 36 -6.87 6.96 -4.81
CA GLY A 36 -6.65 5.54 -4.57
C GLY A 36 -6.10 4.80 -5.81
N ALA A 37 -6.61 5.10 -7.01
CA ALA A 37 -6.05 4.55 -8.24
C ALA A 37 -4.59 4.97 -8.46
N GLN A 38 -4.26 6.22 -8.14
CA GLN A 38 -2.89 6.72 -8.29
C GLN A 38 -1.95 6.09 -7.26
N LEU A 39 -2.35 6.00 -5.98
CA LEU A 39 -1.56 5.36 -4.93
C LEU A 39 -1.19 3.91 -5.32
N THR A 40 -2.17 3.14 -5.80
CA THR A 40 -1.94 1.77 -6.30
C THR A 40 -0.97 1.76 -7.49
N ALA A 41 -1.11 2.70 -8.43
CA ALA A 41 -0.20 2.80 -9.57
C ALA A 41 1.23 3.17 -9.16
N VAL A 42 1.41 4.13 -8.23
CA VAL A 42 2.72 4.50 -7.70
C VAL A 42 3.38 3.30 -7.04
N LEU A 43 2.68 2.63 -6.11
CA LEU A 43 3.19 1.43 -5.44
C LEU A 43 3.57 0.34 -6.45
N SER A 44 2.78 0.15 -7.51
CA SER A 44 3.09 -0.80 -8.56
C SER A 44 4.38 -0.44 -9.31
N PHE A 45 4.59 0.83 -9.65
CA PHE A 45 5.85 1.29 -10.24
C PHE A 45 7.03 1.08 -9.29
N LEU A 46 6.92 1.45 -8.02
CA LEU A 46 8.01 1.28 -7.06
C LEU A 46 8.35 -0.21 -6.83
N ARG A 47 7.35 -1.10 -6.78
CA ARG A 47 7.57 -2.55 -6.72
C ARG A 47 8.24 -3.10 -7.97
N LEU A 48 7.83 -2.66 -9.16
CA LEU A 48 8.50 -3.03 -10.41
C LEU A 48 9.96 -2.56 -10.44
N TYR A 49 10.25 -1.37 -9.94
CA TYR A 49 11.62 -0.90 -9.78
C TYR A 49 12.42 -1.84 -8.88
N HIS A 50 11.89 -2.18 -7.69
CA HIS A 50 12.54 -3.12 -6.76
C HIS A 50 12.83 -4.49 -7.40
N GLN A 51 11.88 -5.04 -8.15
CA GLN A 51 12.04 -6.35 -8.79
C GLN A 51 13.01 -6.35 -9.98
N THR A 52 13.04 -5.26 -10.75
CA THR A 52 13.73 -5.24 -12.05
C THR A 52 15.00 -4.39 -12.08
N GLY A 53 15.19 -3.50 -11.11
CA GLY A 53 16.22 -2.46 -11.12
C GLY A 53 16.02 -1.38 -12.20
N ASN A 54 14.94 -1.43 -12.99
CA ASN A 54 14.74 -0.51 -14.09
C ASN A 54 14.28 0.87 -13.61
N THR A 55 15.16 1.87 -13.74
CA THR A 55 14.98 3.22 -13.20
C THR A 55 13.79 3.97 -13.80
N ILE A 56 13.28 3.57 -14.98
CA ILE A 56 12.08 4.19 -15.56
C ILE A 56 10.86 4.06 -14.63
N TYR A 57 10.77 2.96 -13.88
CA TYR A 57 9.70 2.75 -12.93
C TYR A 57 9.89 3.59 -11.67
N LEU A 58 11.13 3.77 -11.21
CA LEU A 58 11.44 4.68 -10.11
C LEU A 58 11.08 6.12 -10.47
N GLU A 59 11.51 6.60 -11.63
CA GLU A 59 11.24 7.96 -12.11
C GLU A 59 9.73 8.23 -12.21
N ARG A 60 8.99 7.32 -12.84
CA ARG A 60 7.52 7.42 -12.96
C ARG A 60 6.82 7.33 -11.61
N GLY A 61 7.25 6.41 -10.75
CA GLY A 61 6.72 6.22 -9.41
C GLY A 61 6.92 7.47 -8.56
N LYS A 62 8.14 8.04 -8.53
CA LYS A 62 8.42 9.28 -7.79
C LYS A 62 7.62 10.47 -8.34
N ALA A 63 7.60 10.68 -9.66
CA ALA A 63 6.88 11.81 -10.26
C ALA A 63 5.36 11.76 -9.97
N LEU A 64 4.75 10.58 -10.08
CA LEU A 64 3.33 10.41 -9.74
C LEU A 64 3.11 10.47 -8.23
N GLY A 65 4.01 9.91 -7.43
CA GLY A 65 3.98 9.97 -5.96
C GLY A 65 4.00 11.41 -5.44
N ASP A 66 4.88 12.25 -5.99
CA ASP A 66 4.94 13.67 -5.69
C ASP A 66 3.64 14.38 -6.04
N LYS A 67 3.07 14.09 -7.22
CA LYS A 67 1.79 14.68 -7.64
C LYS A 67 0.66 14.28 -6.68
N VAL A 68 0.53 12.99 -6.37
CA VAL A 68 -0.49 12.46 -5.45
C VAL A 68 -0.35 13.08 -4.07
N CYS A 69 0.88 13.18 -3.56
CA CYS A 69 1.18 13.82 -2.29
C CYS A 69 0.79 15.31 -2.24
N ARG A 70 0.92 16.04 -3.35
CA ARG A 70 0.50 17.45 -3.40
C ARG A 70 -1.01 17.63 -3.52
N CYS A 71 -1.67 16.76 -4.29
CA CYS A 71 -3.06 16.97 -4.68
C CYS A 71 -4.05 16.23 -3.77
N GLY A 72 -3.71 15.03 -3.30
CA GLY A 72 -4.62 14.14 -2.59
C GLY A 72 -4.52 14.16 -1.07
N TRP A 73 -3.52 14.83 -0.50
CA TRP A 73 -3.23 14.82 0.94
C TRP A 73 -3.79 16.05 1.66
N ASP A 74 -4.59 15.84 2.70
CA ASP A 74 -4.97 16.88 3.66
C ASP A 74 -3.90 17.01 4.75
N ALA A 75 -2.96 17.95 4.56
CA ALA A 75 -1.89 18.20 5.52
C ALA A 75 -2.34 18.73 6.89
N GLN A 76 -3.55 19.31 6.97
CA GLN A 76 -4.11 19.83 8.20
C GLN A 76 -4.71 18.71 9.05
N ARG A 77 -5.47 17.79 8.43
CA ARG A 77 -6.23 16.76 9.15
C ARG A 77 -5.59 15.38 9.13
N GLY A 78 -4.76 15.08 8.14
CA GLY A 78 -4.07 13.79 8.01
C GLY A 78 -4.80 12.76 7.14
N GLY A 79 -5.71 13.20 6.26
CA GLY A 79 -6.54 12.33 5.42
C GLY A 79 -6.13 12.32 3.94
N TRP A 80 -6.34 11.20 3.26
CA TRP A 80 -6.24 11.12 1.79
C TRP A 80 -7.63 11.23 1.15
N TYR A 81 -7.85 12.28 0.36
CA TYR A 81 -9.11 12.45 -0.36
C TYR A 81 -9.32 11.35 -1.39
N ASP A 82 -10.55 10.85 -1.55
CA ASP A 82 -10.85 9.82 -2.55
C ASP A 82 -10.70 10.35 -3.98
N LEU A 83 -11.22 11.56 -4.21
CA LEU A 83 -11.32 12.20 -5.52
C LEU A 83 -10.89 13.65 -5.46
N VAL A 84 -10.14 14.07 -6.46
CA VAL A 84 -9.76 15.46 -6.72
C VAL A 84 -10.11 15.82 -8.15
N GLU A 85 -10.30 17.10 -8.45
CA GLU A 85 -10.39 17.59 -9.83
C GLU A 85 -9.18 17.10 -10.64
N LYS A 86 -9.44 16.67 -11.87
CA LYS A 86 -8.39 16.16 -12.75
C LYS A 86 -7.38 17.24 -13.11
N THR A 87 -7.83 18.46 -13.36
CA THR A 87 -6.99 19.59 -13.78
C THR A 87 -6.71 20.52 -12.61
N SER A 88 -5.66 21.32 -12.73
CA SER A 88 -5.35 22.37 -11.75
C SER A 88 -6.57 23.27 -11.51
N PRO A 89 -6.92 23.62 -10.26
CA PRO A 89 -6.09 23.52 -9.05
C PRO A 89 -6.18 22.21 -8.26
N TYR A 90 -6.73 21.12 -8.82
CA TYR A 90 -6.83 19.80 -8.19
C TYR A 90 -7.58 19.82 -6.85
N ARG A 91 -8.67 20.59 -6.75
CA ARG A 91 -9.43 20.67 -5.50
C ARG A 91 -10.08 19.32 -5.18
N PRO A 92 -10.22 18.97 -3.90
CA PRO A 92 -11.13 17.90 -3.51
C PRO A 92 -12.53 18.16 -4.07
N VAL A 93 -13.22 17.10 -4.46
CA VAL A 93 -14.61 17.20 -4.93
C VAL A 93 -15.54 17.78 -3.85
N ALA A 94 -16.71 18.26 -4.26
CA ALA A 94 -17.75 18.67 -3.31
C ALA A 94 -18.14 17.47 -2.42
N SER A 95 -18.31 17.71 -1.11
CA SER A 95 -18.53 16.67 -0.10
C SER A 95 -17.46 15.57 -0.17
N PRO A 96 -16.19 15.92 0.10
CA PRO A 96 -15.08 14.97 0.00
C PRO A 96 -15.26 13.81 0.98
N THR A 97 -14.80 12.64 0.55
CA THR A 97 -14.77 11.41 1.35
C THR A 97 -13.33 10.96 1.51
N ILE A 98 -13.05 10.30 2.63
CA ILE A 98 -11.84 9.53 2.87
C ILE A 98 -12.28 8.08 3.08
N SER A 99 -11.78 7.19 2.23
CA SER A 99 -11.99 5.76 2.30
C SER A 99 -10.84 5.06 3.02
N TRP A 100 -11.19 4.08 3.85
CA TRP A 100 -10.25 3.32 4.68
C TRP A 100 -9.05 2.76 3.88
N TRP A 101 -9.32 2.13 2.73
CA TRP A 101 -8.28 1.52 1.89
C TRP A 101 -7.37 2.55 1.22
N ILE A 102 -7.87 3.75 0.90
CA ILE A 102 -7.05 4.83 0.34
C ILE A 102 -6.10 5.36 1.42
N GLN A 103 -6.58 5.48 2.66
CA GLN A 103 -5.75 5.85 3.80
C GLN A 103 -4.60 4.85 4.01
N ILE A 104 -4.91 3.53 3.98
CA ILE A 104 -3.93 2.43 4.08
C ILE A 104 -2.87 2.50 2.97
N TYR A 105 -3.28 2.68 1.71
CA TYR A 105 -2.36 2.78 0.59
C TYR A 105 -1.51 4.05 0.64
N GLY A 106 -2.05 5.12 1.21
CA GLY A 106 -1.31 6.34 1.53
C GLY A 106 -0.14 6.06 2.46
N SER A 107 -0.37 5.26 3.51
CA SER A 107 0.66 4.83 4.46
C SER A 107 1.75 3.99 3.80
N PHE A 108 1.39 3.00 2.97
CA PHE A 108 2.36 2.22 2.22
C PHE A 108 3.23 3.09 1.31
N LEU A 109 2.61 4.05 0.62
CA LEU A 109 3.34 4.97 -0.23
C LEU A 109 4.35 5.78 0.58
N GLN A 110 3.95 6.34 1.72
CA GLN A 110 4.84 7.14 2.55
C GLN A 110 6.05 6.35 3.03
N LEU A 111 5.86 5.11 3.47
CA LEU A 111 6.98 4.25 3.90
C LEU A 111 7.92 3.87 2.75
N GLN A 112 7.38 3.61 1.55
CA GLN A 112 8.18 3.34 0.35
C GLN A 112 8.97 4.57 -0.12
N LEU A 113 8.35 5.75 -0.13
CA LEU A 113 9.03 6.99 -0.50
C LEU A 113 10.09 7.38 0.52
N TYR A 114 9.82 7.23 1.82
CA TYR A 114 10.84 7.40 2.86
C TYR A 114 12.01 6.44 2.62
N HIS A 115 11.75 5.16 2.38
CA HIS A 115 12.81 4.19 2.10
C HIS A 115 13.72 4.63 0.94
N LEU A 116 13.12 5.10 -0.16
CA LEU A 116 13.84 5.48 -1.38
C LEU A 116 14.53 6.84 -1.33
N THR A 117 14.09 7.75 -0.46
CA THR A 117 14.55 9.15 -0.45
C THR A 117 15.22 9.58 0.85
N GLN A 118 14.91 8.89 1.95
CA GLN A 118 15.27 9.26 3.32
C GLN A 118 14.76 10.65 3.73
N GLU A 119 13.72 11.17 3.06
CA GLU A 119 13.12 12.47 3.42
C GLU A 119 12.08 12.32 4.54
N GLU A 120 12.33 12.95 5.68
CA GLU A 120 11.49 12.88 6.89
C GLU A 120 10.03 13.28 6.67
N GLN A 121 9.75 14.14 5.68
CA GLN A 121 8.39 14.57 5.37
C GLN A 121 7.43 13.40 5.08
N TYR A 122 7.95 12.29 4.55
CA TYR A 122 7.17 11.10 4.29
C TYR A 122 6.81 10.37 5.60
N LEU A 123 7.73 10.27 6.56
CA LEU A 123 7.42 9.71 7.88
C LEU A 123 6.43 10.58 8.65
N ASP A 124 6.54 11.90 8.53
CA ASP A 124 5.59 12.81 9.19
C ASP A 124 4.18 12.66 8.63
N ARG A 125 4.05 12.49 7.31
CA ARG A 125 2.76 12.17 6.68
C ARG A 125 2.25 10.80 7.09
N PHE A 126 3.11 9.78 7.13
CA PHE A 126 2.75 8.45 7.63
C PHE A 126 2.20 8.54 9.06
N ARG A 127 2.92 9.17 9.99
CA ARG A 127 2.50 9.34 11.39
C ARG A 127 1.14 10.05 11.49
N LYS A 128 0.95 11.16 10.77
CA LYS A 128 -0.33 11.88 10.74
C LYS A 128 -1.45 11.03 10.15
N GLY A 129 -1.16 10.28 9.09
CA GLY A 129 -2.12 9.41 8.42
C GLY A 129 -2.57 8.25 9.29
N GLU A 130 -1.64 7.62 10.01
CA GLU A 130 -1.96 6.55 10.96
C GLU A 130 -2.71 7.06 12.20
N LEU A 131 -2.39 8.26 12.71
CA LEU A 131 -3.17 8.89 13.77
C LEU A 131 -4.62 9.18 13.34
N PHE A 132 -4.82 9.63 12.09
CA PHE A 132 -6.16 9.77 11.53
C PHE A 132 -6.86 8.42 11.40
N TYR A 133 -6.15 7.40 10.91
CA TYR A 133 -6.68 6.05 10.71
C TYR A 133 -7.13 5.41 12.03
N ASP A 134 -6.25 5.38 13.03
CA ASP A 134 -6.53 4.83 14.36
C ASP A 134 -7.70 5.54 15.05
N ARG A 135 -7.80 6.87 14.88
CA ARG A 135 -8.83 7.67 15.53
C ARG A 135 -10.21 7.53 14.91
N TYR A 136 -10.30 7.43 13.59
CA TYR A 136 -11.58 7.58 12.87
C TYR A 136 -12.03 6.32 12.12
N PHE A 137 -11.12 5.39 11.81
CA PHE A 137 -11.46 4.17 11.09
C PHE A 137 -11.49 2.94 11.99
N VAL A 138 -10.55 2.81 12.94
CA VAL A 138 -10.48 1.63 13.81
C VAL A 138 -11.63 1.67 14.81
N ASP A 139 -12.44 0.61 14.82
CA ASP A 139 -13.45 0.41 15.84
C ASP A 139 -12.83 -0.29 17.06
N HIS A 140 -12.50 0.50 18.07
CA HIS A 140 -11.89 0.00 19.31
C HIS A 140 -12.88 -0.71 20.24
N GLU A 141 -14.20 -0.68 19.95
CA GLU A 141 -15.23 -1.36 20.75
C GLU A 141 -15.51 -2.77 20.21
N TYR A 142 -15.67 -2.91 18.89
CA TYR A 142 -16.08 -4.17 18.24
C TYR A 142 -15.02 -4.76 17.30
N GLY A 143 -13.89 -4.08 17.10
CA GLY A 143 -12.86 -4.48 16.15
C GLY A 143 -13.25 -4.24 14.69
N GLY A 144 -12.28 -4.41 13.79
CA GLY A 144 -12.38 -4.11 12.37
C GLY A 144 -12.34 -2.60 12.10
N VAL A 145 -12.64 -2.21 10.87
CA VAL A 145 -12.56 -0.81 10.44
C VAL A 145 -13.80 -0.33 9.68
N PHE A 146 -14.20 0.90 9.93
CA PHE A 146 -15.27 1.57 9.20
C PHE A 146 -14.89 1.81 7.74
N GLY A 147 -15.88 1.90 6.84
CA GLY A 147 -15.61 2.04 5.40
C GLY A 147 -15.13 3.43 5.00
N SER A 148 -15.81 4.49 5.45
CA SER A 148 -15.53 5.85 5.00
C SER A 148 -15.87 6.88 6.06
N VAL A 149 -15.14 7.99 6.05
CA VAL A 149 -15.40 9.17 6.89
C VAL A 149 -15.30 10.44 6.04
N SER A 150 -15.89 11.54 6.50
CA SER A 150 -15.59 12.88 5.99
C SER A 150 -14.22 13.35 6.48
N PRO A 151 -13.63 14.42 5.91
CA PRO A 151 -12.31 14.90 6.33
C PRO A 151 -12.20 15.29 7.80
N ASP A 152 -13.30 15.68 8.44
CA ASP A 152 -13.35 15.97 9.88
C ASP A 152 -13.47 14.72 10.77
N GLY A 153 -13.55 13.54 10.16
CA GLY A 153 -13.64 12.24 10.83
C GLY A 153 -15.06 11.78 11.13
N SER A 154 -16.10 12.48 10.64
CA SER A 154 -17.48 12.01 10.82
C SER A 154 -17.74 10.76 9.99
N LEU A 155 -18.33 9.74 10.60
CA LEU A 155 -18.66 8.47 9.94
C LEU A 155 -19.64 8.69 8.77
N ILE A 156 -19.35 8.09 7.62
CA ILE A 156 -20.24 8.06 6.46
C ILE A 156 -20.88 6.67 6.35
N GLY A 157 -22.20 6.63 6.28
CA GLY A 157 -22.98 5.39 6.23
C GLY A 157 -23.46 4.94 7.61
N ASP A 158 -23.68 3.65 7.78
CA ASP A 158 -24.29 3.03 8.96
C ASP A 158 -23.30 2.30 9.87
N GLY A 159 -22.00 2.46 9.63
CA GLY A 159 -20.94 1.82 10.43
C GLY A 159 -20.72 0.34 10.12
N ARG A 160 -21.33 -0.21 9.06
CA ARG A 160 -21.01 -1.57 8.62
C ARG A 160 -19.52 -1.68 8.24
N LYS A 161 -18.91 -2.82 8.58
CA LYS A 161 -17.50 -3.13 8.32
C LYS A 161 -17.28 -4.16 7.22
N ALA A 162 -18.38 -4.64 6.63
CA ALA A 162 -18.36 -5.59 5.54
C ALA A 162 -19.38 -5.19 4.47
N ALA A 163 -18.97 -5.31 3.21
CA ALA A 163 -19.77 -5.05 2.02
C ALA A 163 -19.20 -5.90 0.86
N PRO A 164 -19.89 -6.00 -0.30
CA PRO A 164 -19.34 -6.75 -1.45
C PRO A 164 -17.94 -6.29 -1.90
N TRP A 165 -17.55 -5.06 -1.58
CA TRP A 165 -16.24 -4.45 -1.88
C TRP A 165 -15.40 -4.17 -0.63
N GLN A 166 -15.85 -4.59 0.56
CA GLN A 166 -15.14 -4.42 1.83
C GLN A 166 -15.18 -5.71 2.63
N THR A 167 -14.00 -6.29 2.81
CA THR A 167 -13.73 -7.43 3.69
C THR A 167 -12.32 -7.26 4.25
N SER A 168 -11.83 -8.23 5.02
CA SER A 168 -10.59 -8.12 5.77
C SER A 168 -9.28 -8.06 4.98
N TYR A 169 -9.34 -7.92 3.66
CA TYR A 169 -8.14 -7.88 2.82
C TYR A 169 -7.25 -6.67 3.14
N HIS A 170 -7.76 -5.44 2.95
CA HIS A 170 -6.93 -4.23 3.12
C HIS A 170 -6.49 -4.00 4.58
N GLU A 171 -7.32 -4.37 5.55
CA GLU A 171 -6.99 -4.21 6.99
C GLU A 171 -5.91 -5.20 7.43
N ILE A 172 -5.92 -6.44 6.94
CA ILE A 172 -4.89 -7.43 7.26
C ILE A 172 -3.56 -7.06 6.56
N GLU A 173 -3.59 -6.65 5.29
CA GLU A 173 -2.36 -6.22 4.61
C GLU A 173 -1.78 -4.95 5.25
N HIS A 174 -2.61 -4.04 5.80
CA HIS A 174 -2.15 -2.83 6.49
C HIS A 174 -1.23 -3.17 7.66
N GLY A 175 -1.70 -4.02 8.57
CA GLY A 175 -0.89 -4.44 9.72
C GLY A 175 0.38 -5.18 9.28
N LEU A 176 0.26 -6.12 8.32
CA LEU A 176 1.38 -6.94 7.87
C LEU A 176 2.46 -6.13 7.13
N LEU A 177 2.07 -5.28 6.19
CA LEU A 177 3.01 -4.48 5.41
C LEU A 177 3.60 -3.32 6.22
N ASN A 178 2.83 -2.69 7.12
CA ASN A 178 3.39 -1.71 8.06
C ASN A 178 4.41 -2.37 9.00
N TYR A 179 4.14 -3.57 9.52
CA TYR A 179 5.12 -4.33 10.31
C TYR A 179 6.42 -4.54 9.54
N LEU A 180 6.34 -5.01 8.30
CA LEU A 180 7.52 -5.26 7.48
C LEU A 180 8.27 -3.96 7.14
N TYR A 181 7.58 -2.94 6.65
CA TYR A 181 8.20 -1.70 6.20
C TYR A 181 8.76 -0.88 7.36
N LEU A 182 8.08 -0.79 8.50
CA LEU A 182 8.62 -0.09 9.67
C LEU A 182 9.89 -0.77 10.20
N ASN A 183 9.92 -2.10 10.30
CA ASN A 183 11.11 -2.79 10.76
C ASN A 183 12.24 -2.71 9.73
N LEU A 184 11.99 -3.12 8.48
CA LEU A 184 13.03 -3.28 7.47
C LEU A 184 13.48 -1.93 6.88
N TYR A 185 12.56 -1.00 6.63
CA TYR A 185 12.88 0.23 5.92
C TYR A 185 13.20 1.40 6.83
N VAL A 186 12.48 1.52 7.96
CA VAL A 186 12.61 2.66 8.88
C VAL A 186 13.60 2.35 10.00
N ASN A 187 13.32 1.33 10.80
CA ASN A 187 14.10 1.02 12.00
C ASN A 187 15.37 0.22 11.69
N LYS A 188 15.49 -0.32 10.48
CA LYS A 188 16.59 -1.20 10.04
C LYS A 188 16.79 -2.41 10.98
N GLN A 189 15.69 -3.02 11.39
CA GLN A 189 15.65 -4.17 12.28
C GLN A 189 15.10 -5.41 11.56
N PRO A 190 15.51 -6.62 11.98
CA PRO A 190 14.94 -7.84 11.44
C PRO A 190 13.42 -7.96 11.68
N ALA A 191 12.72 -8.53 10.71
CA ALA A 191 11.30 -8.85 10.79
C ALA A 191 11.11 -10.37 10.65
N VAL A 192 10.24 -10.96 11.47
CA VAL A 192 9.98 -12.41 11.48
C VAL A 192 8.62 -12.69 10.88
N LEU A 193 8.58 -13.57 9.88
CA LEU A 193 7.36 -14.09 9.29
C LEU A 193 7.19 -15.57 9.67
N HIS A 194 5.94 -15.93 9.96
CA HIS A 194 5.57 -17.30 10.29
C HIS A 194 4.67 -17.87 9.21
N PHE A 195 5.01 -19.06 8.72
CA PHE A 195 4.30 -19.76 7.68
C PHE A 195 3.92 -21.18 8.12
N LYS A 196 2.91 -21.73 7.44
CA LYS A 196 2.56 -23.14 7.49
C LYS A 196 2.67 -23.72 6.08
N LEU A 197 3.80 -24.36 5.78
CA LEU A 197 4.15 -24.81 4.43
C LEU A 197 4.19 -26.34 4.33
N ASN A 198 3.97 -26.85 3.12
CA ASN A 198 4.15 -28.26 2.80
C ASN A 198 5.44 -28.44 1.99
N GLY A 199 6.09 -29.58 2.13
CA GLY A 199 7.18 -30.00 1.26
C GLY A 199 6.98 -31.43 0.73
N PRO A 200 7.89 -31.89 -0.15
CA PRO A 200 9.12 -31.20 -0.56
C PRO A 200 8.86 -30.04 -1.54
N GLY A 201 9.80 -29.11 -1.65
CA GLY A 201 9.80 -28.10 -2.71
C GLY A 201 10.24 -26.71 -2.26
N LYS A 202 10.49 -25.84 -3.23
CA LYS A 202 10.90 -24.45 -3.01
C LYS A 202 9.68 -23.55 -2.77
N HIS A 203 9.75 -22.69 -1.76
CA HIS A 203 8.76 -21.64 -1.48
C HIS A 203 9.43 -20.27 -1.38
N PHE A 204 8.82 -19.23 -1.95
CA PHE A 204 9.24 -17.84 -1.74
C PHE A 204 8.55 -17.28 -0.50
N VAL A 205 9.33 -16.73 0.43
CA VAL A 205 8.89 -16.43 1.80
C VAL A 205 9.02 -14.95 2.16
N SER A 206 8.97 -14.07 1.15
CA SER A 206 9.00 -12.63 1.32
C SER A 206 7.80 -11.97 0.65
N LEU A 207 7.23 -10.98 1.34
CA LEU A 207 6.19 -10.09 0.82
C LEU A 207 6.76 -8.72 0.44
N VAL A 208 8.09 -8.56 0.57
CA VAL A 208 8.85 -7.36 0.22
C VAL A 208 9.68 -7.65 -1.02
N ASP A 209 9.56 -6.78 -2.02
CA ASP A 209 10.25 -6.92 -3.30
C ASP A 209 11.65 -6.30 -3.32
N ASP A 210 11.92 -5.38 -2.39
CA ASP A 210 13.19 -4.64 -2.30
C ASP A 210 14.39 -5.60 -2.27
N PRO A 211 15.32 -5.47 -3.23
CA PRO A 211 16.51 -6.30 -3.31
C PRO A 211 17.56 -5.94 -2.27
N SER A 212 17.33 -5.06 -1.29
CA SER A 212 18.18 -4.97 -0.10
C SER A 212 17.82 -6.05 0.94
N VAL A 213 16.54 -6.41 1.05
CA VAL A 213 16.04 -7.35 2.06
C VAL A 213 16.46 -8.80 1.76
N ARG A 214 16.97 -9.50 2.78
CA ARG A 214 17.46 -10.90 2.71
C ARG A 214 16.89 -11.78 3.80
N ILE A 215 16.90 -13.09 3.60
CA ILE A 215 16.70 -14.04 4.72
C ILE A 215 17.98 -14.07 5.56
N ALA A 216 17.85 -13.74 6.84
CA ALA A 216 18.91 -13.83 7.84
C ALA A 216 18.90 -15.18 8.59
N GLY A 217 17.76 -15.87 8.62
CA GLY A 217 17.66 -17.19 9.25
C GLY A 217 16.30 -17.85 9.03
N VAL A 218 16.30 -19.18 9.07
CA VAL A 218 15.10 -20.02 8.94
C VAL A 218 15.06 -21.05 10.04
N ARG A 219 13.87 -21.29 10.60
CA ARG A 219 13.62 -22.44 11.49
C ARG A 219 12.41 -23.22 10.99
N ILE A 220 12.54 -24.55 10.93
CA ILE A 220 11.44 -25.47 10.63
C ILE A 220 11.13 -26.28 11.88
N ASN A 221 9.89 -26.21 12.36
CA ASN A 221 9.43 -26.82 13.62
C ASN A 221 10.35 -26.48 14.81
N GLY A 222 10.83 -25.23 14.86
CA GLY A 222 11.72 -24.71 15.92
C GLY A 222 13.20 -25.08 15.77
N GLN A 223 13.58 -25.88 14.78
CA GLN A 223 14.98 -26.24 14.52
C GLN A 223 15.59 -25.36 13.42
N PRO A 224 16.83 -24.89 13.56
CA PRO A 224 17.52 -24.16 12.50
C PRO A 224 17.52 -24.93 11.17
N TRP A 225 17.33 -24.22 10.07
CA TRP A 225 17.28 -24.78 8.73
C TRP A 225 18.23 -24.01 7.81
N ALA A 226 19.07 -24.75 7.08
CA ALA A 226 20.15 -24.18 6.27
C ALA A 226 19.86 -24.18 4.76
N ASP A 227 18.88 -24.95 4.29
CA ASP A 227 18.54 -25.05 2.86
C ASP A 227 17.56 -23.94 2.46
N PHE A 228 18.11 -22.73 2.27
CA PHE A 228 17.41 -21.54 1.81
C PHE A 228 18.35 -20.66 0.98
N ASP A 229 17.77 -19.87 0.08
CA ASP A 229 18.48 -18.82 -0.65
C ASP A 229 18.15 -17.45 -0.04
N ALA A 230 19.17 -16.82 0.54
CA ALA A 230 19.02 -15.55 1.23
C ALA A 230 18.60 -14.40 0.31
N GLN A 231 19.08 -14.38 -0.94
CA GLN A 231 18.86 -13.31 -1.91
C GLN A 231 17.59 -13.50 -2.71
N GLU A 232 17.33 -14.72 -3.17
CA GLU A 232 16.07 -15.10 -3.81
C GLU A 232 14.90 -15.07 -2.80
N ARG A 233 15.22 -15.11 -1.50
CA ARG A 233 14.26 -15.19 -0.39
C ARG A 233 13.36 -16.41 -0.52
N SER A 234 13.99 -17.54 -0.81
CA SER A 234 13.33 -18.82 -0.96
C SER A 234 13.84 -19.84 0.05
N VAL A 235 12.98 -20.77 0.45
CA VAL A 235 13.30 -21.87 1.37
C VAL A 235 12.99 -23.18 0.66
N THR A 236 13.94 -24.11 0.67
CA THR A 236 13.72 -25.48 0.20
C THR A 236 13.18 -26.31 1.36
N MET A 237 11.94 -26.76 1.23
CA MET A 237 11.23 -27.49 2.28
C MET A 237 11.55 -28.99 2.24
N PRO A 238 11.74 -29.65 3.41
CA PRO A 238 11.80 -31.11 3.49
C PRO A 238 10.41 -31.73 3.29
N ASP A 239 10.37 -33.05 3.08
CA ASP A 239 9.11 -33.80 3.03
C ASP A 239 8.28 -33.57 4.31
N GLY A 240 7.01 -33.19 4.13
CA GLY A 240 6.10 -32.99 5.26
C GLY A 240 4.90 -32.12 4.95
N LYS A 241 3.88 -32.19 5.81
CA LYS A 241 2.68 -31.36 5.69
C LYS A 241 2.53 -30.44 6.89
N GLY A 242 2.13 -29.19 6.64
CA GLY A 242 1.84 -28.20 7.67
C GLY A 242 3.03 -27.89 8.56
N LEU A 243 4.24 -27.92 8.01
CA LEU A 243 5.48 -27.58 8.70
C LEU A 243 5.43 -26.12 9.15
N LYS A 244 5.77 -25.85 10.41
CA LYS A 244 5.86 -24.49 10.94
C LYS A 244 7.19 -23.90 10.53
N VAL A 245 7.16 -22.85 9.72
CA VAL A 245 8.36 -22.19 9.21
C VAL A 245 8.42 -20.79 9.79
N GLU A 246 9.54 -20.47 10.41
CA GLU A 246 9.87 -19.13 10.87
C GLU A 246 10.99 -18.59 9.97
N VAL A 247 10.79 -17.42 9.39
CA VAL A 247 11.74 -16.77 8.48
C VAL A 247 12.07 -15.40 9.04
N THR A 248 13.33 -15.17 9.35
CA THR A 248 13.83 -13.85 9.75
C THR A 248 14.33 -13.13 8.49
N LEU A 249 13.70 -12.02 8.15
CA LEU A 249 14.14 -11.10 7.11
C LEU A 249 14.96 -9.96 7.73
N ALA A 250 16.00 -9.49 7.05
CA ALA A 250 16.82 -8.36 7.47
C ALA A 250 17.15 -7.45 6.27
N PRO A 251 17.35 -6.14 6.50
CA PRO A 251 17.78 -5.19 5.47
C PRO A 251 19.26 -5.37 5.06
#